data_AF-A0A3L6ZYW4-F1
#
_entry.id   AF-A0A3L6ZYW4-F1
#
_cell.length_a   1.000
_cell.length_b   1.000
_cell.length_c   1.000
_cell.angle_alpha   90.00
_cell.angle_beta   90.00
_cell.angle_gamma   90.00
#
_symmetry.space_group_name_H-M   'P 1'
#
loop_
_entity.id
_entity.type
_entity.pdbx_description
1 polymer ?
#
loop_
_entity_poly.entity_id
_entity_poly.type
_entity_poly.pdbx_seq_one_letter_code
_entity_poly.pdbx_strand_id
1 'polypeptide(L)'
;MCCFYEYEDGNKYRPFVPASHAVRARTRAEEARMPGEKVPEAAWEAFFSPACTAIPWAHFERMFRARQKAVGLLAMQAPARRPVRAAMGFRAVEA
;
A
#
# COMPACT_ATOMS: atom_id res chain seq x y z
N MET A 1 1.88 -10.40 -9.10
CA MET A 1 2.04 -11.59 -8.24
C MET A 1 1.06 -11.45 -7.09
N CYS A 2 -0.04 -12.21 -7.11
CA CYS A 2 -0.89 -12.35 -5.94
C CYS A 2 -1.12 -13.83 -5.71
N CYS A 3 -0.32 -14.38 -4.79
CA CYS A 3 -0.59 -15.62 -4.09
C CYS A 3 -0.14 -15.41 -2.64
N PHE A 4 -0.81 -16.10 -1.73
CA PHE A 4 -0.23 -16.48 -0.45
C PHE A 4 -0.47 -17.97 -0.22
N TYR A 5 0.61 -18.70 0.05
CA TYR A 5 0.59 -19.98 0.73
C TYR A 5 1.92 -20.15 1.48
N GLU A 6 1.87 -20.40 2.78
CA GLU A 6 3.04 -20.76 3.59
C GLU A 6 2.69 -21.97 4.48
N TYR A 7 3.35 -23.11 4.23
CA TYR A 7 2.99 -24.41 4.82
C TYR A 7 3.38 -24.56 6.30
N GLU A 8 4.28 -23.72 6.85
CA GLU A 8 4.99 -24.04 8.10
C GLU A 8 4.58 -23.26 9.36
N ASP A 9 3.55 -22.40 9.34
CA ASP A 9 3.09 -21.66 10.55
C ASP A 9 1.56 -21.78 10.82
N GLY A 10 0.85 -22.66 10.12
CA GLY A 10 -0.62 -22.72 10.17
C GLY A 10 -1.33 -21.55 9.45
N ASN A 11 -0.60 -20.89 8.53
CA ASN A 11 -1.12 -20.06 7.44
C ASN A 11 -2.01 -18.86 7.86
N LYS A 12 -1.44 -17.86 8.55
CA LYS A 12 -2.11 -16.59 8.80
C LYS A 12 -1.96 -15.65 7.59
N TYR A 13 -2.97 -15.65 6.72
CA TYR A 13 -3.18 -14.60 5.71
C TYR A 13 -2.99 -13.22 6.34
N ARG A 14 -2.12 -12.36 5.79
CA ARG A 14 -2.30 -10.93 6.06
C ARG A 14 -3.56 -10.51 5.31
N PRO A 15 -4.61 -10.07 6.01
CA PRO A 15 -5.84 -9.66 5.34
C PRO A 15 -5.49 -8.55 4.35
N PHE A 16 -6.07 -8.61 3.17
CA PHE A 16 -5.99 -7.51 2.23
C PHE A 16 -6.52 -6.25 2.91
N VAL A 17 -5.68 -5.23 3.02
CA VAL A 17 -6.08 -3.92 3.51
C VAL A 17 -6.24 -3.01 2.30
N PRO A 18 -7.46 -2.58 1.97
CA PRO A 18 -7.68 -1.63 0.89
C PRO A 18 -6.87 -0.36 1.11
N ALA A 19 -6.34 0.22 0.03
CA ALA A 19 -5.70 1.52 0.10
C ALA A 19 -6.71 2.56 0.62
N SER A 20 -6.28 3.41 1.56
CA SER A 20 -7.15 4.47 2.10
C SER A 20 -7.62 5.42 1.00
N HIS A 21 -8.77 6.06 1.21
CA HIS A 21 -9.29 7.04 0.25
C HIS A 21 -8.27 8.14 -0.08
N ALA A 22 -7.51 8.61 0.92
CA ALA A 22 -6.46 9.59 0.74
C ALA A 22 -5.34 9.08 -0.19
N VAL A 23 -4.90 7.82 -0.04
CA VAL A 23 -3.90 7.21 -0.92
C VAL A 23 -4.44 7.07 -2.33
N ARG A 24 -5.68 6.60 -2.51
CA ARG A 24 -6.30 6.47 -3.84
C ARG A 24 -6.42 7.82 -4.54
N ALA A 25 -7.00 8.82 -3.86
CA ALA A 25 -7.18 10.17 -4.40
C ALA A 25 -5.83 10.82 -4.74
N ARG A 26 -4.83 10.73 -3.85
CA ARG A 26 -3.51 11.30 -4.11
C ARG A 26 -2.80 10.58 -5.25
N THR A 27 -2.89 9.26 -5.33
CA THR A 27 -2.30 8.47 -6.41
C THR A 27 -2.87 8.88 -7.77
N ARG A 28 -4.21 9.05 -7.85
CA ARG A 28 -4.86 9.56 -9.08
C ARG A 28 -4.43 10.98 -9.43
N ALA A 29 -4.29 11.85 -8.44
CA ALA A 29 -3.81 13.22 -8.65
C ALA A 29 -2.34 13.27 -9.13
N GLU A 30 -1.49 12.36 -8.66
CA GLU A 30 -0.11 12.25 -9.14
C GLU A 30 -0.03 11.70 -10.56
N GLU A 31 -0.84 10.68 -10.89
CA GLU A 31 -0.88 10.15 -12.26
C GLU A 31 -1.38 11.18 -13.27
N ALA A 32 -2.39 11.97 -12.92
CA ALA A 32 -2.92 13.03 -13.79
C ALA A 32 -1.89 14.13 -14.13
N ARG A 33 -0.82 14.26 -13.32
CA ARG A 33 0.30 15.20 -13.55
C ARG A 33 1.43 14.60 -14.37
N MET A 34 1.43 13.29 -14.60
CA MET A 34 2.47 12.64 -15.39
C MET A 34 2.19 12.87 -16.89
N PRO A 35 3.20 13.22 -17.70
CA PRO A 35 3.02 13.37 -19.14
C PRO A 35 2.72 12.02 -19.81
N GLY A 36 2.06 12.05 -20.96
CA GLY A 36 1.75 10.85 -21.77
C GLY A 36 0.34 10.32 -21.59
N GLU A 37 0.14 9.08 -22.02
CA GLU A 37 -1.17 8.42 -22.01
C GLU A 37 -1.69 8.22 -20.58
N LYS A 38 -2.99 8.49 -20.40
CA LYS A 38 -3.68 8.26 -19.13
C LYS A 38 -3.97 6.78 -18.94
N VAL A 39 -3.87 6.32 -17.70
CA VAL A 39 -4.27 4.96 -17.35
C VAL A 39 -5.80 4.82 -17.41
N PRO A 40 -6.35 3.81 -18.11
CA PRO A 40 -7.79 3.59 -18.19
C PRO A 40 -8.40 3.24 -16.83
N GLU A 41 -9.67 3.59 -16.61
CA GLU A 41 -10.33 3.42 -15.31
C GLU A 41 -10.37 1.95 -14.86
N ALA A 42 -10.64 1.02 -15.79
CA ALA A 42 -10.65 -0.41 -15.50
C ALA A 42 -9.31 -0.93 -14.93
N ALA A 43 -8.18 -0.35 -15.35
CA ALA A 43 -6.87 -0.71 -14.80
C ALA A 43 -6.69 -0.21 -13.37
N TRP A 44 -7.31 0.91 -12.99
CA TRP A 44 -7.31 1.40 -11.62
C TRP A 44 -8.19 0.58 -10.69
N GLU A 45 -9.35 0.16 -11.17
CA GLU A 45 -10.22 -0.78 -10.45
C GLU A 45 -9.46 -2.09 -10.18
N ALA A 46 -8.79 -2.63 -11.19
CA ALA A 46 -7.92 -3.79 -11.07
C ALA A 46 -6.76 -3.57 -10.08
N PHE A 47 -6.06 -2.44 -10.17
CA PHE A 47 -4.87 -2.16 -9.38
C PHE A 47 -5.14 -2.00 -7.88
N PHE A 48 -6.33 -1.52 -7.50
CA PHE A 48 -6.76 -1.40 -6.10
C PHE A 48 -7.65 -2.56 -5.64
N SER A 49 -7.92 -3.54 -6.51
CA SER A 49 -8.69 -4.73 -6.18
C SER A 49 -7.82 -5.75 -5.43
N PRO A 50 -8.40 -6.54 -4.51
CA PRO A 50 -7.75 -7.75 -4.01
C PRO A 50 -7.61 -8.84 -5.08
N ALA A 51 -8.32 -8.74 -6.21
CA ALA A 51 -8.29 -9.72 -7.29
C ALA A 51 -7.10 -9.53 -8.23
N CYS A 52 -6.51 -10.63 -8.68
CA CYS A 52 -5.49 -10.61 -9.72
C CYS A 52 -6.14 -10.40 -11.09
N THR A 53 -6.12 -9.18 -11.60
CA THR A 53 -6.55 -8.87 -12.97
C THR A 53 -5.33 -8.50 -13.81
N ALA A 54 -5.34 -8.87 -15.09
CA ALA A 54 -4.30 -8.51 -16.03
C ALA A 54 -4.29 -6.98 -16.26
N ILE A 55 -3.12 -6.37 -16.10
CA ILE A 55 -2.89 -4.95 -16.35
C ILE A 55 -1.70 -4.87 -17.32
N PRO A 56 -1.79 -4.10 -18.43
CA PRO A 56 -0.65 -3.86 -19.30
C PRO A 56 0.54 -3.28 -18.51
N TRP A 57 1.74 -3.78 -18.78
CA TRP A 57 2.93 -3.45 -17.98
C TRP A 57 3.18 -1.94 -17.87
N ALA A 58 3.06 -1.21 -18.98
CA ALA A 58 3.23 0.24 -19.01
C ALA A 58 2.26 0.98 -18.07
N HIS A 59 0.99 0.54 -18.00
CA HIS A 59 0.02 1.11 -17.07
C HIS A 59 0.36 0.74 -15.63
N PHE A 60 0.77 -0.52 -15.37
CA PHE A 60 1.17 -0.95 -14.04
C PHE A 60 2.33 -0.12 -13.49
N GLU A 61 3.42 0.05 -14.25
CA GLU A 61 4.57 0.85 -13.83
C GLU A 61 4.18 2.29 -13.53
N ARG A 62 3.35 2.89 -14.39
CA ARG A 62 2.86 4.26 -14.21
C ARG A 62 2.04 4.40 -12.93
N MET A 63 1.07 3.50 -12.71
CA MET A 63 0.26 3.46 -11.49
C MET A 63 1.12 3.25 -10.24
N PHE A 64 2.11 2.37 -10.32
CA PHE A 64 3.02 2.05 -9.22
C PHE A 64 3.88 3.26 -8.84
N ARG A 65 4.47 3.95 -9.83
CA ARG A 65 5.25 5.18 -9.60
C ARG A 65 4.40 6.30 -9.00
N ALA A 66 3.18 6.51 -9.52
CA ALA A 66 2.23 7.47 -8.98
C ALA A 66 1.90 7.15 -7.51
N ARG A 67 1.68 5.86 -7.18
CA ARG A 67 1.38 5.41 -5.82
C ARG A 67 2.57 5.60 -4.88
N GLN A 68 3.78 5.24 -5.29
CA GLN A 68 4.99 5.44 -4.48
C GLN A 68 5.15 6.92 -4.10
N LYS A 69 4.99 7.82 -5.08
CA LYS A 69 5.05 9.26 -4.85
C LYS A 69 3.94 9.76 -3.92
N ALA A 70 2.70 9.30 -4.13
CA ALA A 70 1.57 9.67 -3.29
C ALA A 70 1.76 9.23 -1.83
N VAL A 71 2.24 8.01 -1.60
CA VAL A 71 2.53 7.50 -0.25
C VAL A 71 3.65 8.31 0.41
N GLY A 72 4.72 8.63 -0.32
CA GLY A 72 5.80 9.47 0.20
C GLY A 72 5.31 10.85 0.66
N LEU A 73 4.49 11.51 -0.17
CA LEU A 73 3.91 12.81 0.17
C LEU A 73 2.97 12.75 1.37
N LEU A 74 2.12 11.72 1.46
CA LEU A 74 1.23 11.54 2.62
C LEU A 74 2.01 11.22 3.90
N ALA A 75 3.12 10.48 3.81
CA ALA A 75 3.98 10.21 4.94
C ALA A 75 4.66 11.49 5.46
N MET A 76 5.09 12.39 4.56
CA MET A 76 5.65 13.69 4.93
C MET A 76 4.62 14.63 5.57
N GLN A 77 3.34 14.49 5.20
CA GLN A 77 2.23 15.29 5.75
C GLN A 77 1.67 14.71 7.06
N ALA A 78 1.99 13.46 7.39
CA ALA A 78 1.55 12.87 8.64
C ALA A 78 2.27 13.57 9.80
N PRO A 79 1.55 14.09 10.82
CA PRO A 79 2.20 14.58 12.02
C PRO A 79 3.08 13.47 12.58
N ALA A 80 4.31 13.81 12.96
CA ALA A 80 5.24 12.86 13.56
C ALA A 80 4.51 12.11 14.67
N ARG A 81 4.22 10.82 14.44
CA ARG A 81 3.57 9.99 15.46
C ARG A 81 4.47 10.06 16.69
N ARG A 82 3.97 10.72 17.75
CA ARG A 82 4.63 10.74 19.05
C ARG A 82 4.92 9.28 19.41
N PRO A 83 6.18 8.89 19.66
CA PRO A 83 6.48 7.50 19.96
C PRO A 83 5.63 7.11 21.17
N VAL A 84 4.80 6.08 21.01
CA VAL A 84 4.15 5.43 22.14
C VAL A 84 5.28 4.82 22.93
N ARG A 85 5.63 5.48 24.04
CA ARG A 85 6.64 5.02 24.98
C ARG A 85 6.24 3.59 25.37
N ALA A 86 6.97 2.60 24.87
CA ALA A 86 6.72 1.21 25.20
C ALA A 86 6.86 1.06 26.72
N ALA A 87 5.74 0.91 27.42
CA ALA A 87 5.74 0.43 28.79
C ALA A 87 6.05 -1.07 28.75
N MET A 88 7.31 -1.44 28.54
CA MET A 88 7.81 -2.79 28.84
C MET A 88 8.56 -2.72 30.16
N GLY A 89 7.82 -2.84 31.26
CA GLY A 89 8.39 -3.28 32.53
C GLY A 89 8.61 -4.78 32.46
N PHE A 90 9.85 -5.21 32.19
CA PHE A 90 10.30 -6.53 32.60
C PHE A 90 10.79 -6.42 34.05
N ARG A 91 10.06 -7.00 35.00
CA ARG A 91 10.62 -7.37 36.30
C ARG A 91 11.26 -8.74 36.14
N ALA A 92 12.58 -8.83 36.33
CA ALA A 92 13.23 -10.10 36.58
C ALA A 92 12.75 -10.63 37.94
N VAL A 93 12.30 -11.89 37.96
CA VAL A 93 12.13 -12.70 39.17
C VAL A 93 13.35 -13.61 39.19
N GLU A 94 14.26 -13.39 40.15
CA GLU A 94 15.28 -14.37 40.50
C GLU A 94 14.68 -15.38 41.48
N ALA A 95 15.01 -16.65 41.24
CA ALA A 95 14.59 -17.83 42.00
C ALA A 95 15.40 -18.02 43.28
#